data_AF-A0A397MDI8-F1
#
_entry.id   AF-A0A397MDI8-F1
#
_cell.length_a   1.000
_cell.length_b   1.000
_cell.length_c   1.000
_cell.angle_alpha   90.00
_cell.angle_beta   90.00
_cell.angle_gamma   90.00
#
_symmetry.space_group_name_H-M   'P 1'
#
loop_
_entity.id
_entity.type
_entity.pdbx_description
1 polymer ?
#
loop_
_entity_poly.entity_id
_entity_poly.type
_entity_poly.pdbx_seq_one_letter_code
_entity_poly.pdbx_strand_id
1 'polypeptide(L)'
;MARLFGSEISLVILMVMLYLVVRTLLPLLAFVLAWWLLSRLIKARVARLPRVPLNLPEHSSSPRRKDRRIYARKLRRKPGLRTASRAATAPRSWHFASAVLSLMVLIATVIAVPDGARFQVMVGNLIGYAGTVVEVQVPVAAQSVVLQAWQPALAQLGRPTAMRYPIARTGGEHEAHAVVPVQVRLLGDRMQVAIARPVDAEMLRAELARLAGLPVEAIHVQQRDVAPWRESSWQPLPRL
;
A
#
# COMPACT_ATOMS: atom_id res chain seq x y z
N MET A 1 -23.85 -14.23 -24.90
CA MET A 1 -24.09 -13.72 -23.52
C MET A 1 -23.39 -14.52 -22.42
N ALA A 2 -23.23 -15.85 -22.50
CA ALA A 2 -22.57 -16.64 -21.44
C ALA A 2 -21.05 -16.37 -21.24
N ARG A 3 -20.32 -15.88 -22.25
CA ARG A 3 -18.87 -15.58 -22.13
C ARG A 3 -18.55 -14.26 -21.39
N LEU A 4 -19.50 -13.31 -21.32
CA LEU A 4 -19.30 -12.04 -20.62
C LEU A 4 -19.46 -12.21 -19.10
N PHE A 5 -20.44 -13.01 -18.66
CA PHE A 5 -20.63 -13.33 -17.24
C PHE A 5 -19.47 -14.11 -16.62
N GLY A 6 -18.88 -15.05 -17.36
CA GLY A 6 -17.69 -15.79 -16.89
C GLY A 6 -16.46 -14.89 -16.71
N SER A 7 -16.31 -13.87 -17.55
CA SER A 7 -15.23 -12.88 -17.47
C SER A 7 -15.38 -11.98 -16.25
N GLU A 8 -16.57 -11.44 -16.02
CA GLU A 8 -16.83 -10.53 -14.90
C GLU A 8 -16.72 -11.23 -13.54
N ILE A 9 -17.27 -12.45 -13.40
CA ILE A 9 -17.16 -13.22 -12.16
C ILE A 9 -15.70 -13.60 -11.89
N SER A 10 -14.96 -14.01 -12.92
CA SER A 10 -13.52 -14.33 -12.77
C SER A 10 -12.71 -13.10 -12.37
N LEU A 11 -13.03 -11.93 -12.90
CA LEU A 11 -12.35 -10.68 -12.56
C LEU A 11 -12.67 -10.22 -11.14
N VAL A 12 -13.92 -10.38 -10.68
CA VAL A 12 -14.30 -10.10 -9.29
C VAL A 12 -13.58 -11.04 -8.33
N ILE A 13 -13.56 -12.35 -8.60
CA ILE A 13 -12.85 -13.33 -7.76
C ILE A 13 -11.35 -13.03 -7.73
N LEU A 14 -10.75 -12.71 -8.88
CA LEU A 14 -9.34 -12.34 -8.98
C LEU A 14 -9.02 -11.08 -8.15
N MET A 15 -9.87 -10.05 -8.21
CA MET A 15 -9.72 -8.83 -7.42
C MET A 15 -9.83 -9.10 -5.91
N VAL A 16 -10.78 -9.94 -5.49
CA VAL A 16 -10.92 -10.37 -4.10
C VAL A 16 -9.68 -11.12 -3.62
N MET A 17 -9.20 -12.08 -4.40
CA MET A 17 -7.99 -12.82 -4.06
C MET A 17 -6.76 -11.90 -4.00
N LEU A 18 -6.57 -11.03 -4.99
CA LEU A 18 -5.48 -10.07 -5.01
C LEU A 18 -5.52 -9.14 -3.79
N TYR A 19 -6.70 -8.62 -3.45
CA TYR A 19 -6.91 -7.78 -2.27
C TYR A 19 -6.54 -8.52 -0.98
N LEU A 20 -7.01 -9.76 -0.81
CA LEU A 20 -6.71 -10.57 0.38
C LEU A 20 -5.21 -10.89 0.48
N VAL A 21 -4.56 -11.18 -0.65
CA VAL A 21 -3.10 -11.40 -0.71
C VAL A 21 -2.37 -10.12 -0.33
N VAL A 22 -2.69 -8.97 -0.93
CA VAL A 22 -2.02 -7.70 -0.59
C VAL A 22 -2.27 -7.33 0.88
N ARG A 23 -3.51 -7.46 1.35
CA ARG A 23 -3.90 -7.14 2.74
C ARG A 23 -3.18 -8.00 3.77
N THR A 24 -2.82 -9.23 3.44
CA THR A 24 -2.15 -10.16 4.37
C THR A 24 -0.63 -10.18 4.20
N LEU A 25 -0.15 -10.24 2.97
CA LEU A 25 1.25 -10.39 2.64
C LEU A 25 2.02 -9.08 2.81
N LEU A 26 1.45 -7.93 2.43
CA LEU A 26 2.14 -6.64 2.53
C LEU A 26 2.51 -6.29 3.98
N PRO A 27 1.59 -6.37 4.98
CA PRO A 27 1.95 -6.12 6.36
C PRO A 27 2.95 -7.13 6.91
N LEU A 28 2.85 -8.40 6.49
CA LEU A 28 3.78 -9.45 6.89
C LEU A 28 5.19 -9.17 6.37
N LEU A 29 5.33 -8.81 5.09
CA LEU A 29 6.60 -8.46 4.47
C LEU A 29 7.20 -7.20 5.12
N ALA A 30 6.39 -6.17 5.38
CA ALA A 30 6.84 -4.96 6.08
C ALA A 30 7.35 -5.28 7.48
N PHE A 31 6.65 -6.15 8.22
CA PHE A 31 7.08 -6.63 9.53
C PHE A 31 8.42 -7.39 9.45
N VAL A 32 8.54 -8.35 8.54
CA VAL A 32 9.77 -9.15 8.36
C VAL A 32 10.95 -8.25 7.98
N LEU A 33 10.73 -7.29 7.07
CA LEU A 33 11.76 -6.35 6.64
C LEU A 33 12.20 -5.44 7.80
N ALA A 34 11.25 -4.88 8.56
CA ALA A 34 11.54 -4.06 9.73
C ALA A 34 12.31 -4.85 10.80
N TRP A 35 11.86 -6.08 11.10
CA TRP A 35 12.52 -6.97 12.04
C TRP A 35 13.94 -7.31 11.60
N TRP A 36 14.13 -7.61 10.32
CA TRP A 36 15.45 -7.90 9.76
C TRP A 36 16.39 -6.69 9.87
N LEU A 37 15.93 -5.49 9.52
CA LEU A 37 16.70 -4.24 9.65
C LEU A 37 17.08 -3.98 11.11
N LEU A 38 16.12 -4.07 12.03
CA LEU A 38 16.35 -3.88 13.47
C LEU A 38 17.31 -4.93 14.03
N SER A 39 17.21 -6.18 13.59
CA SER A 39 18.13 -7.24 14.01
C SER A 39 19.57 -6.96 13.56
N ARG A 40 19.76 -6.44 12.35
CA ARG A 40 21.06 -6.02 11.83
C ARG A 40 21.62 -4.84 12.62
N LEU A 41 20.78 -3.86 12.93
CA LEU A 41 21.15 -2.71 13.75
C LEU A 41 21.57 -3.14 15.16
N ILE A 42 20.83 -4.04 15.80
CA ILE A 42 21.20 -4.61 17.11
C ILE A 42 22.55 -5.31 17.00
N LYS A 43 22.75 -6.20 16.03
CA LYS A 43 24.05 -6.89 15.85
C LYS A 43 25.20 -5.92 15.62
N ALA A 44 25.00 -4.90 14.79
CA ALA A 44 26.00 -3.86 14.53
C ALA A 44 26.33 -3.03 15.78
N ARG A 45 25.32 -2.72 16.61
CA ARG A 45 25.50 -2.02 17.89
C ARG A 45 26.17 -2.90 18.94
N VAL A 46 25.80 -4.18 19.04
CA VAL A 46 26.43 -5.16 19.94
C VAL A 46 27.90 -5.37 19.61
N ALA A 47 28.26 -5.41 18.32
CA ALA A 47 29.66 -5.53 17.90
C ALA A 47 30.54 -4.36 18.37
N ARG A 48 29.94 -3.20 18.66
CA ARG A 48 30.63 -2.01 19.20
C ARG A 48 30.68 -1.98 20.72
N LEU A 49 30.00 -2.89 21.43
CA LEU A 49 30.01 -2.93 22.89
C LEU A 49 31.33 -3.52 23.41
N PRO A 50 31.87 -2.99 24.51
CA PRO A 50 33.07 -3.54 25.13
C PRO A 50 32.83 -4.99 25.56
N ARG A 51 33.81 -5.86 25.33
CA ARG A 51 33.73 -7.27 25.73
C ARG A 51 33.67 -7.36 27.25
N VAL A 52 32.79 -8.22 27.76
CA VAL A 52 32.59 -8.37 29.21
C VAL A 52 33.64 -9.34 29.76
N PRO A 53 34.40 -8.96 30.82
CA PRO A 53 35.33 -9.88 31.46
C PRO A 53 34.56 -10.95 32.24
N LEU A 54 34.80 -12.22 31.93
CA LEU A 54 34.49 -13.33 32.83
C LEU A 54 35.70 -13.60 33.69
N ASN A 55 35.50 -13.42 35.00
CA ASN A 55 36.43 -13.89 36.00
C ASN A 55 36.20 -15.39 36.18
N LEU A 56 37.22 -16.19 35.87
CA LEU A 56 37.20 -17.59 36.25
C LEU A 56 37.28 -17.68 37.79
N PRO A 57 36.52 -18.58 38.43
CA PRO A 57 36.54 -18.72 39.89
C PRO A 57 37.94 -19.13 40.37
N GLU A 58 38.35 -18.62 41.53
CA GLU A 58 39.67 -18.92 42.12
C GLU A 58 39.88 -20.43 42.34
N HIS A 59 38.78 -21.13 42.63
CA HIS A 59 38.74 -22.57 42.86
C HIS A 59 37.82 -23.25 41.85
N SER A 60 38.23 -24.41 41.36
CA SER A 60 37.38 -25.24 40.49
C SER A 60 36.22 -25.82 41.31
N SER A 61 34.99 -25.62 40.84
CA SER A 61 33.77 -26.22 41.39
C SER A 61 33.60 -27.71 41.03
N SER A 62 34.57 -28.34 40.36
CA SER A 62 34.48 -29.76 40.02
C SER A 62 34.55 -30.64 41.28
N PRO A 63 33.65 -31.64 41.41
CA PRO A 63 33.66 -32.58 42.53
C PRO A 63 34.90 -33.49 42.52
N ARG A 64 35.53 -33.71 41.35
CA ARG A 64 36.68 -34.61 41.19
C ARG A 64 38.01 -33.91 41.54
N ARG A 65 38.80 -34.54 42.42
CA ARG A 65 40.12 -34.02 42.87
C ARG A 65 41.14 -33.87 41.73
N LYS A 66 41.08 -34.75 40.73
CA LYS A 66 41.95 -34.70 39.53
C LYS A 66 41.74 -33.42 38.74
N ASP A 67 40.48 -33.01 38.53
CA ASP A 67 40.11 -31.83 37.76
C ASP A 67 40.53 -30.55 38.48
N ARG A 68 40.36 -30.49 39.81
CA ARG A 68 40.86 -29.37 40.63
C ARG A 68 42.37 -29.19 40.51
N ARG A 69 43.15 -30.28 40.50
CA ARG A 69 44.61 -30.24 40.30
C ARG A 69 45.00 -29.76 38.90
N ILE A 70 44.32 -30.25 37.86
CA ILE A 70 44.56 -29.84 36.47
C ILE A 70 44.24 -28.35 36.30
N TYR A 71 43.13 -27.88 36.87
CA TYR A 71 42.73 -26.48 36.86
C TYR A 71 43.77 -25.58 37.53
N ALA A 72 44.21 -25.91 38.75
CA ALA A 72 45.24 -25.15 39.45
C ALA A 72 46.57 -25.12 38.68
N ARG A 73 46.97 -26.23 38.06
CA ARG A 73 48.17 -26.29 37.21
C ARG A 73 48.04 -25.40 35.98
N LYS A 74 46.88 -25.39 35.32
CA LYS A 74 46.62 -24.52 34.16
C LYS A 74 46.65 -23.04 34.55
N LEU A 75 46.05 -22.69 35.69
CA LEU A 75 46.03 -21.31 36.21
C LEU A 75 47.43 -20.80 36.55
N ARG A 76 48.28 -21.65 37.16
CA ARG A 76 49.69 -21.31 37.44
C ARG A 76 50.52 -21.06 36.17
N ARG A 77 50.25 -21.82 35.10
CA ARG A 77 50.98 -21.69 33.82
C ARG A 77 50.54 -20.50 32.97
N LYS A 78 49.28 -20.08 33.08
CA LYS A 78 48.72 -18.94 32.34
C LYS A 78 47.83 -18.11 33.28
N PRO A 79 48.39 -17.18 34.05
CA PRO A 79 47.60 -16.36 34.98
C PRO A 79 46.54 -15.50 34.27
N GLY A 80 46.75 -15.15 32.99
CA GLY A 80 45.77 -14.46 32.15
C GLY A 80 44.52 -15.28 31.79
N LEU A 81 44.50 -16.60 32.06
CA LEU A 81 43.25 -17.40 31.97
C LEU A 81 42.18 -16.88 32.92
N ARG A 82 42.56 -16.17 34.00
CA ARG A 82 41.64 -15.59 34.99
C ARG A 82 40.60 -14.66 34.38
N THR A 83 40.91 -14.02 33.25
CA THR A 83 40.05 -13.07 32.57
C THR A 83 39.79 -13.56 31.14
N ALA A 84 38.69 -14.29 30.94
CA ALA A 84 38.23 -14.65 29.61
C ALA A 84 37.22 -13.58 29.14
N SER A 85 37.40 -13.00 27.95
CA SER A 85 36.44 -12.02 27.44
C SER A 85 35.27 -12.74 26.75
N ARG A 86 34.03 -12.49 27.17
CA ARG A 86 32.83 -12.92 26.44
C ARG A 86 32.31 -11.78 25.58
N ALA A 87 31.81 -12.13 24.39
CA ALA A 87 31.10 -11.18 23.56
C ALA A 87 29.93 -10.57 24.35
N ALA A 88 29.81 -9.24 24.32
CA ALA A 88 28.71 -8.56 24.97
C ALA A 88 27.39 -9.09 24.41
N THR A 89 26.43 -9.40 25.29
CA THR A 89 25.08 -9.78 24.87
C THR A 89 24.24 -8.51 24.78
N ALA A 90 23.36 -8.42 23.79
CA ALA A 90 22.45 -7.29 23.68
C ALA A 90 21.62 -7.14 24.96
N PRO A 91 21.40 -5.91 25.45
CA PRO A 91 20.42 -5.65 26.50
C PRO A 91 19.04 -6.18 26.10
N ARG A 92 18.31 -6.79 27.05
CA ARG A 92 16.93 -7.25 26.80
C ARG A 92 16.02 -6.12 26.32
N SER A 93 16.26 -4.89 26.80
CA SER A 93 15.51 -3.69 26.38
C SER A 93 15.61 -3.40 24.88
N TRP A 94 16.70 -3.76 24.21
CA TRP A 94 16.84 -3.58 22.77
C TRP A 94 15.96 -4.53 21.98
N HIS A 95 15.83 -5.78 22.45
CA HIS A 95 14.92 -6.75 21.87
C HIS A 95 13.46 -6.34 22.08
N PHE A 96 13.10 -5.83 23.28
CA PHE A 96 11.77 -5.29 23.54
C PHE A 96 11.45 -4.07 22.66
N ALA A 97 12.36 -3.10 22.56
CA ALA A 97 12.18 -1.94 21.70
C ALA A 97 12.01 -2.33 20.23
N SER A 98 12.80 -3.30 19.75
CA SER A 98 12.66 -3.84 18.39
C SER A 98 11.30 -4.49 18.17
N ALA A 99 10.81 -5.28 19.13
CA ALA A 99 9.49 -5.91 19.03
C ALA A 99 8.36 -4.88 18.98
N VAL A 100 8.42 -3.85 19.82
CA VAL A 100 7.44 -2.76 19.81
C VAL A 100 7.48 -2.00 18.48
N LEU A 101 8.67 -1.66 17.96
CA LEU A 101 8.81 -0.97 16.68
C LEU A 101 8.29 -1.81 15.51
N SER A 102 8.63 -3.09 15.45
CA SER A 102 8.12 -3.99 14.40
C SER A 102 6.60 -4.13 14.47
N LEU A 103 6.02 -4.21 15.68
CA LEU A 103 4.57 -4.24 15.86
C LEU A 103 3.91 -2.94 15.41
N MET A 104 4.51 -1.79 15.72
CA MET A 104 4.01 -0.49 15.25
C MET A 104 4.02 -0.40 13.71
N VAL A 105 5.08 -0.89 13.05
CA VAL A 105 5.15 -0.95 11.58
C VAL A 105 4.05 -1.85 11.02
N LEU A 106 3.81 -3.01 11.64
CA LEU A 106 2.74 -3.91 11.24
C LEU A 106 1.37 -3.22 11.33
N ILE A 107 1.07 -2.60 12.47
CA ILE A 107 -0.20 -1.89 12.70
C ILE A 107 -0.35 -0.73 11.71
N ALA A 108 0.68 0.10 11.54
CA ALA A 108 0.66 1.22 10.61
C ALA A 108 0.41 0.76 9.16
N THR A 109 1.01 -0.35 8.75
CA THR A 109 0.83 -0.90 7.41
C THR A 109 -0.59 -1.43 7.22
N VAL A 110 -1.15 -2.12 8.22
CA VAL A 110 -2.55 -2.58 8.16
C VAL A 110 -3.52 -1.39 8.05
N ILE A 111 -3.27 -0.30 8.77
CA ILE A 111 -4.10 0.91 8.70
C ILE A 111 -3.95 1.62 7.35
N ALA A 112 -2.76 1.62 6.76
CA ALA A 112 -2.50 2.27 5.48
C ALA A 112 -3.06 1.50 4.27
N VAL A 113 -3.32 0.19 4.40
CA VAL A 113 -3.92 -0.60 3.33
C VAL A 113 -5.36 -0.12 3.08
N PRO A 114 -5.70 0.28 1.83
CA PRO A 114 -7.04 0.74 1.51
C PRO A 114 -8.10 -0.36 1.75
N ASP A 115 -9.34 0.05 1.99
CA ASP A 115 -10.46 -0.90 1.97
C ASP A 115 -10.59 -1.56 0.59
N GLY A 116 -11.32 -2.68 0.51
CA GLY A 116 -11.43 -3.46 -0.73
C GLY A 116 -11.95 -2.64 -1.92
N ALA A 117 -12.95 -1.80 -1.71
CA ALA A 117 -13.53 -1.00 -2.79
C ALA A 117 -12.56 0.09 -3.27
N ARG A 118 -11.84 0.76 -2.36
CA ARG A 118 -10.76 1.71 -2.69
C ARG A 118 -9.59 1.02 -3.36
N PHE A 119 -9.25 -0.21 -2.97
CA PHE A 119 -8.25 -1.02 -3.65
C PHE A 119 -8.67 -1.30 -5.09
N GLN A 120 -9.93 -1.66 -5.33
CA GLN A 120 -10.46 -1.88 -6.68
C GLN A 120 -10.40 -0.61 -7.53
N VAL A 121 -10.76 0.57 -6.97
CA VAL A 121 -10.61 1.86 -7.66
C VAL A 121 -9.14 2.14 -7.98
N MET A 122 -8.23 1.90 -7.04
CA MET A 122 -6.80 2.10 -7.23
C MET A 122 -6.23 1.19 -8.34
N VAL A 123 -6.59 -0.09 -8.35
CA VAL A 123 -6.17 -1.04 -9.39
C VAL A 123 -6.77 -0.66 -10.74
N GLY A 124 -8.05 -0.25 -10.78
CA GLY A 124 -8.70 0.25 -11.99
C GLY A 124 -7.98 1.48 -12.55
N ASN A 125 -7.59 2.42 -11.68
CA ASN A 125 -6.82 3.60 -12.10
C ASN A 125 -5.41 3.27 -12.62
N LEU A 126 -4.84 2.14 -12.18
CA LEU A 126 -3.50 1.66 -12.57
C LEU A 126 -3.50 0.85 -13.87
N ILE A 127 -4.42 -0.12 -14.00
CA ILE A 127 -4.50 -1.03 -15.14
C ILE A 127 -5.25 -0.38 -16.30
N GLY A 128 -6.25 0.44 -15.98
CA GLY A 128 -7.18 1.04 -16.91
C GLY A 128 -8.60 0.49 -16.75
N TYR A 129 -9.57 1.29 -17.18
CA TYR A 129 -10.97 0.90 -17.26
C TYR A 129 -11.60 1.46 -18.53
N ALA A 130 -12.57 0.73 -19.09
CA ALA A 130 -13.39 1.23 -20.17
C ALA A 130 -14.20 2.43 -19.68
N GLY A 131 -14.04 3.57 -20.35
CA GLY A 131 -14.73 4.80 -20.01
C GLY A 131 -15.20 5.57 -21.24
N THR A 132 -16.21 6.39 -21.03
CA THR A 132 -16.63 7.39 -22.01
C THR A 132 -15.76 8.63 -21.79
N VAL A 133 -14.96 8.99 -22.80
CA VAL A 133 -14.14 10.20 -22.81
C VAL A 133 -14.85 11.27 -23.61
N VAL A 134 -15.13 12.39 -22.96
CA VAL A 134 -15.60 13.63 -23.59
C VAL A 134 -14.39 14.51 -23.84
N GLU A 135 -14.18 14.93 -25.07
CA GLU A 135 -13.13 15.86 -25.49
C GLU A 135 -13.77 17.13 -26.04
N VAL A 136 -13.28 18.29 -25.61
CA VAL A 136 -13.73 19.59 -26.08
C VAL A 136 -12.54 20.51 -26.29
N GLN A 137 -12.56 21.28 -27.37
CA GLN A 137 -11.55 22.29 -27.66
C GLN A 137 -12.00 23.64 -27.10
N VAL A 138 -11.35 24.10 -26.03
CA VAL A 138 -11.69 25.34 -25.33
C VAL A 138 -10.38 26.04 -24.93
N PRO A 139 -10.26 27.37 -25.17
CA PRO A 139 -9.10 28.14 -24.74
C PRO A 139 -8.81 27.95 -23.25
N VAL A 140 -7.53 27.84 -22.88
CA VAL A 140 -7.10 27.61 -21.48
C VAL A 140 -7.81 28.53 -20.47
N ALA A 141 -8.02 29.81 -20.82
CA ALA A 141 -8.68 30.79 -19.96
C ALA A 141 -10.16 30.47 -19.65
N ALA A 142 -10.85 29.75 -20.53
CA ALA A 142 -12.26 29.39 -20.39
C ALA A 142 -12.48 27.97 -19.83
N GLN A 143 -11.43 27.15 -19.73
CA GLN A 143 -11.55 25.76 -19.28
C GLN A 143 -12.11 25.62 -17.86
N SER A 144 -11.69 26.47 -16.94
CA SER A 144 -12.22 26.45 -15.56
C SER A 144 -13.71 26.76 -15.51
N VAL A 145 -14.17 27.71 -16.33
CA VAL A 145 -15.59 28.12 -16.41
C VAL A 145 -16.43 27.00 -17.00
N VAL A 146 -15.97 26.38 -18.09
CA VAL A 146 -16.66 25.23 -18.70
C VAL A 146 -16.70 24.05 -17.73
N LEU A 147 -15.59 23.75 -17.05
CA LEU A 147 -15.53 22.66 -16.08
C LEU A 147 -16.49 22.90 -14.90
N GLN A 148 -16.59 24.14 -14.42
CA GLN A 148 -17.52 24.52 -13.35
C GLN A 148 -18.98 24.38 -13.80
N ALA A 149 -19.29 24.76 -15.04
CA ALA A 149 -20.62 24.58 -15.63
C ALA A 149 -20.99 23.10 -15.79
N TRP A 150 -20.02 22.24 -16.13
CA TRP A 150 -20.22 20.80 -16.29
C TRP A 150 -20.28 20.02 -14.98
N GLN A 151 -19.70 20.57 -13.91
CA GLN A 151 -19.60 19.91 -12.61
C GLN A 151 -20.91 19.29 -12.07
N PRO A 152 -22.08 19.96 -12.09
CA PRO A 152 -23.32 19.37 -11.57
C PRO A 152 -23.76 18.09 -12.31
N ALA A 153 -23.52 18.01 -13.61
CA ALA A 153 -23.77 16.80 -14.39
C ALA A 153 -22.69 15.75 -14.13
N LEU A 154 -21.41 16.14 -14.18
CA LEU A 154 -20.28 15.21 -14.03
C LEU A 154 -20.19 14.60 -12.62
N ALA A 155 -20.52 15.34 -11.57
CA ALA A 155 -20.45 14.86 -10.19
C ALA A 155 -21.34 13.62 -9.93
N GLN A 156 -22.45 13.50 -10.67
CA GLN A 156 -23.40 12.38 -10.56
C GLN A 156 -22.97 11.15 -11.38
N LEU A 157 -21.98 11.30 -12.25
CA LEU A 157 -21.51 10.26 -13.17
C LEU A 157 -20.36 9.42 -12.61
N GLY A 158 -20.00 9.62 -11.34
CA GLY A 158 -19.09 8.72 -10.64
C GLY A 158 -19.63 7.29 -10.63
N ARG A 159 -18.78 6.29 -10.92
CA ARG A 159 -19.20 4.89 -10.93
C ARG A 159 -19.13 4.32 -9.50
N PRO A 160 -20.25 3.98 -8.86
CA PRO A 160 -20.22 3.29 -7.58
C PRO A 160 -19.61 1.90 -7.77
N THR A 161 -18.74 1.50 -6.84
CA THR A 161 -18.06 0.21 -6.82
C THR A 161 -18.20 -0.36 -5.41
N ALA A 162 -18.64 -1.61 -5.32
CA ALA A 162 -18.75 -2.33 -4.07
C ALA A 162 -17.93 -3.62 -4.15
N MET A 163 -17.32 -3.99 -3.03
CA MET A 163 -16.53 -5.20 -2.93
C MET A 163 -16.88 -5.95 -1.65
N ARG A 164 -17.33 -7.19 -1.81
CA ARG A 164 -17.63 -8.11 -0.72
C ARG A 164 -16.44 -9.02 -0.46
N TYR A 165 -16.07 -9.16 0.81
CA TYR A 165 -15.01 -10.07 1.21
C TYR A 165 -15.24 -10.61 2.63
N PRO A 166 -14.79 -11.84 2.94
CA PRO A 166 -14.99 -12.44 4.24
C PRO A 166 -14.13 -11.77 5.32
N ILE A 167 -14.70 -11.57 6.51
CA ILE A 167 -13.96 -11.17 7.72
C ILE A 167 -13.50 -12.43 8.43
N ALA A 168 -12.20 -12.73 8.35
CA ALA A 168 -11.60 -13.92 8.96
C ALA A 168 -11.87 -14.06 10.48
N ARG A 169 -12.12 -12.95 11.19
CA ARG A 169 -12.29 -12.94 12.66
C ARG A 169 -13.73 -13.24 13.13
N THR A 170 -14.74 -12.94 12.32
CA THR A 170 -16.16 -13.03 12.72
C THR A 170 -16.97 -13.99 11.86
N GLY A 171 -16.39 -14.53 10.77
CA GLY A 171 -17.10 -15.41 9.84
C GLY A 171 -18.19 -14.71 9.00
N GLY A 172 -18.36 -13.40 9.18
CA GLY A 172 -19.30 -12.58 8.40
C GLY A 172 -18.68 -12.02 7.13
N GLU A 173 -19.51 -11.57 6.20
CA GLU A 173 -19.09 -10.81 5.02
C GLU A 173 -19.03 -9.31 5.33
N HIS A 174 -18.01 -8.63 4.79
CA HIS A 174 -17.94 -7.18 4.79
C HIS A 174 -18.14 -6.65 3.37
N GLU A 175 -18.99 -5.63 3.23
CA GLU A 175 -19.22 -4.94 1.96
C GLU A 175 -18.62 -3.54 2.02
N ALA A 176 -17.47 -3.36 1.37
CA ALA A 176 -16.83 -2.05 1.21
C ALA A 176 -17.43 -1.32 0.01
N HIS A 177 -17.53 0.01 0.11
CA HIS A 177 -18.10 0.86 -0.93
C HIS A 177 -17.13 1.99 -1.29
N ALA A 178 -16.95 2.25 -2.58
CA ALA A 178 -16.16 3.35 -3.10
C ALA A 178 -16.77 3.88 -4.40
N VAL A 179 -16.27 5.00 -4.89
CA VAL A 179 -16.71 5.61 -6.15
C VAL A 179 -15.47 5.84 -7.01
N VAL A 180 -15.49 5.35 -8.24
CA VAL A 180 -14.52 5.76 -9.26
C VAL A 180 -14.90 7.20 -9.67
N PRO A 181 -14.06 8.19 -9.34
CA PRO A 181 -14.37 9.58 -9.67
C PRO A 181 -14.30 9.79 -11.19
N VAL A 182 -15.06 10.76 -11.68
CA VAL A 182 -14.82 11.31 -13.02
C VAL A 182 -13.42 11.91 -13.04
N GLN A 183 -12.65 11.61 -14.07
CA GLN A 183 -11.29 12.12 -14.24
C GLN A 183 -11.30 13.24 -15.27
N VAL A 184 -10.54 14.29 -15.02
CA VAL A 184 -10.41 15.47 -15.89
C VAL A 184 -8.96 15.60 -16.28
N ARG A 185 -8.72 15.96 -17.54
CA ARG A 185 -7.40 16.17 -18.10
C ARG A 185 -7.41 17.41 -18.97
N LEU A 186 -6.49 18.33 -18.67
CA LEU A 186 -6.31 19.58 -19.39
C LEU A 186 -5.01 19.51 -20.19
N LEU A 187 -5.08 19.70 -21.51
CA LEU A 187 -3.97 19.56 -22.47
C LEU A 187 -3.96 20.74 -23.45
N GLY A 188 -3.27 21.82 -23.11
CA GLY A 188 -3.31 23.05 -23.92
C GLY A 188 -4.75 23.53 -24.07
N ASP A 189 -5.21 23.78 -25.30
CA ASP A 189 -6.62 24.16 -25.58
C ASP A 189 -7.59 22.97 -25.66
N ARG A 190 -7.22 21.79 -25.17
CA ARG A 190 -8.09 20.61 -25.12
C ARG A 190 -8.41 20.22 -23.69
N MET A 191 -9.69 20.07 -23.40
CA MET A 191 -10.18 19.51 -22.15
C MET A 191 -10.79 18.13 -22.42
N GLN A 192 -10.32 17.13 -21.67
CA GLN A 192 -10.82 15.77 -21.71
C GLN A 192 -11.42 15.37 -20.35
N VAL A 193 -12.56 14.69 -20.37
CA VAL A 193 -13.26 14.21 -19.19
C VAL A 193 -13.57 12.73 -19.38
N ALA A 194 -13.05 11.87 -18.50
CA ALA A 194 -13.27 10.44 -18.53
C ALA A 194 -14.28 10.00 -17.47
N ILE A 195 -15.34 9.32 -17.92
CA ILE A 195 -16.44 8.82 -17.12
C ILE A 195 -16.38 7.30 -17.12
N ALA A 196 -16.24 6.70 -15.93
CA ALA A 196 -16.12 5.25 -15.76
C ALA A 196 -17.46 4.49 -15.86
N ARG A 197 -18.59 5.21 -15.97
CA ARG A 197 -19.94 4.66 -16.08
C ARG A 197 -20.38 4.67 -17.55
N PRO A 198 -21.06 3.61 -18.05
CA PRO A 198 -21.68 3.67 -19.36
C PRO A 198 -22.78 4.74 -19.36
N VAL A 199 -22.70 5.65 -20.31
CA VAL A 199 -23.62 6.78 -20.51
C VAL A 199 -23.98 6.87 -21.97
N ASP A 200 -25.21 7.30 -22.25
CA ASP A 200 -25.65 7.63 -23.60
C ASP A 200 -24.84 8.84 -24.09
N ALA A 201 -24.06 8.62 -25.16
CA ALA A 201 -23.14 9.62 -25.69
C ALA A 201 -23.86 10.85 -26.22
N GLU A 202 -25.02 10.69 -26.86
CA GLU A 202 -25.74 11.81 -27.46
C GLU A 202 -26.47 12.62 -26.40
N MET A 203 -27.10 11.94 -25.43
CA MET A 203 -27.74 12.63 -24.29
C MET A 203 -26.72 13.40 -23.45
N LEU A 204 -25.56 12.79 -23.18
CA LEU A 204 -24.48 13.45 -22.45
C LEU A 204 -23.95 14.66 -23.23
N ARG A 205 -23.73 14.50 -24.54
CA ARG A 205 -23.24 15.59 -25.40
C ARG A 205 -24.20 16.78 -25.39
N ALA A 206 -25.50 16.52 -25.57
CA ALA A 206 -26.52 17.57 -25.56
C ALA A 206 -26.59 18.31 -24.21
N GLU A 207 -26.50 17.58 -23.10
CA GLU A 207 -26.55 18.18 -21.77
C GLU A 207 -25.31 19.02 -21.46
N LEU A 208 -24.12 18.54 -21.81
CA LEU A 208 -22.87 19.29 -21.63
C LEU A 208 -22.81 20.55 -22.52
N ALA A 209 -23.31 20.46 -23.76
CA ALA A 209 -23.46 21.61 -24.65
C ALA A 209 -24.39 22.67 -24.03
N ARG A 210 -25.55 22.23 -23.51
CA ARG A 210 -26.54 23.09 -22.86
C ARG A 210 -25.98 23.81 -21.63
N LEU A 211 -25.22 23.11 -20.78
CA LEU A 211 -24.69 23.66 -19.54
C LEU A 211 -23.59 24.71 -19.77
N ALA A 212 -22.71 24.50 -20.75
CA ALA A 212 -21.60 25.42 -21.04
C ALA A 212 -21.90 26.44 -22.15
N GLY A 213 -23.06 26.37 -22.80
CA GLY A 213 -23.38 27.22 -23.95
C GLY A 213 -22.47 26.96 -25.16
N LEU A 214 -21.98 25.72 -25.30
CA LEU A 214 -21.07 25.32 -26.38
C LEU A 214 -21.84 24.66 -27.54
N PRO A 215 -21.36 24.78 -28.79
CA PRO A 215 -21.93 24.02 -29.89
C PRO A 215 -21.71 22.53 -29.66
N VAL A 216 -22.72 21.73 -29.99
CA VAL A 216 -22.74 20.27 -29.81
C VAL A 216 -21.58 19.62 -30.59
N GLU A 217 -21.24 20.19 -31.75
CA GLU A 217 -20.18 19.73 -32.64
C GLU A 217 -18.77 19.91 -32.05
N ALA A 218 -18.58 20.84 -31.12
CA ALA A 218 -17.29 21.05 -30.44
C ALA A 218 -17.01 19.98 -29.38
N ILE A 219 -18.01 19.17 -29.03
CA ILE A 219 -17.91 18.13 -28.00
C ILE A 219 -17.80 16.76 -28.69
N HIS A 220 -16.63 16.16 -28.65
CA HIS A 220 -16.40 14.81 -29.15
C HIS A 220 -16.53 13.80 -28.01
N VAL A 221 -17.35 12.76 -28.21
CA VAL A 221 -17.55 11.70 -27.23
C VAL A 221 -17.06 10.40 -27.83
N GLN A 222 -16.15 9.73 -27.14
CA GLN A 222 -15.53 8.48 -27.59
C GLN A 222 -15.46 7.46 -26.45
N GLN A 223 -15.63 6.18 -26.77
CA GLN A 223 -15.35 5.11 -25.83
C GLN A 223 -13.88 4.70 -25.94
N ARG A 224 -13.17 4.68 -24.81
CA ARG A 224 -11.76 4.33 -24.75
C ARG A 224 -11.41 3.77 -23.38
N ASP A 225 -10.42 2.88 -23.33
CA ASP A 225 -9.78 2.52 -22.07
C ASP A 225 -8.94 3.67 -21.53
N VAL A 226 -9.22 4.08 -20.29
CA VAL A 226 -8.53 5.17 -19.60
C VAL A 226 -7.77 4.60 -18.42
N ALA A 227 -6.47 4.85 -18.36
CA ALA A 227 -5.59 4.47 -17.25
C ALA A 227 -4.95 5.72 -16.60
N PRO A 228 -5.64 6.37 -15.64
CA PRO A 228 -5.21 7.64 -15.05
C PRO A 228 -3.79 7.66 -14.48
N TRP A 229 -3.25 6.54 -14.01
CA TRP A 229 -1.88 6.49 -13.48
C TRP A 229 -0.82 6.25 -14.56
N ARG A 230 -1.20 5.70 -15.72
CA ARG A 230 -0.29 5.50 -16.87
C ARG A 230 -0.26 6.70 -17.80
N GLU A 231 -1.37 7.42 -17.87
CA GLU A 231 -1.53 8.62 -18.68
C GLU A 231 -1.31 9.86 -17.81
N SER A 232 -0.40 10.74 -18.20
CA SER A 232 -0.13 11.97 -17.46
C SER A 232 -1.32 12.95 -17.49
N SER A 233 -1.44 13.76 -16.44
CA SER A 233 -2.37 14.91 -16.34
C SER A 233 -3.84 14.58 -16.10
N TRP A 234 -4.19 13.33 -15.80
CA TRP A 234 -5.51 13.02 -15.24
C TRP A 234 -5.58 13.42 -13.77
N GLN A 235 -6.63 14.13 -13.40
CA GLN A 235 -6.94 14.52 -12.03
C GLN A 235 -8.40 14.20 -11.72
N PRO A 236 -8.72 13.75 -10.49
CA PRO A 236 -10.11 13.55 -10.11
C PRO A 236 -10.86 14.88 -10.14
N LEU A 237 -12.10 14.86 -10.63
CA LEU A 237 -12.98 16.02 -10.62
C LEU A 237 -13.04 16.58 -9.17
N PRO A 238 -12.68 17.85 -8.94
CA PRO A 238 -12.73 18.43 -7.61
C PRO A 238 -14.17 18.37 -7.07
N ARG A 239 -14.31 17.88 -5.84
CA ARG A 239 -15.56 17.95 -5.11
C ARG A 239 -15.64 19.36 -4.48
N LEU A 240 -16.69 20.12 -4.81
CA LEU A 240 -17.06 21.30 -4.05
C LEU A 240 -17.60 20.89 -2.68
#